data_AF-A0A341EM27-F1
#
_entry.id   AF-A0A341EM27-F1
#
_cell.length_a   1.000
_cell.length_b   1.000
_cell.length_c   1.000
_cell.angle_alpha   90.00
_cell.angle_beta   90.00
_cell.angle_gamma   90.00
#
_symmetry.space_group_name_H-M   'P 1'
#
loop_
_entity.id
_entity.type
_entity.pdbx_description
1 polymer ?
#
loop_
_entity_poly.entity_id
_entity_poly.type
_entity_poly.pdbx_seq_one_letter_code
_entity_poly.pdbx_strand_id
1 'polypeptide(L)'
;MQEAGFELILMETRQVKAVLKAMPVKTDRRDAEGIARLLRMGWFRPVHCKSVSAQEMRALLSARKAVQKALLDIEQSLRGVLRNFGLKLGPVSKIRYEARIRDLVAGNSALEAASAAILRARAVLRSELSALERRVLTLARHDDACRRHCQVG
;
A
#
# COMPACT_ATOMS: atom_id res chain seq x y z
N MET A 1 -22.42 16.12 11.75
CA MET A 1 -23.51 15.11 11.58
C MET A 1 -23.50 14.08 12.70
N GLN A 2 -22.39 13.37 12.97
CA GLN A 2 -22.24 12.64 14.24
C GLN A 2 -22.19 13.61 15.44
N GLU A 3 -21.49 14.75 15.30
CA GLU A 3 -21.52 15.87 16.27
C GLU A 3 -22.91 16.50 16.46
N ALA A 4 -23.87 16.21 15.56
CA ALA A 4 -25.25 16.66 15.68
C ALA A 4 -26.18 15.59 16.29
N GLY A 5 -25.62 14.48 16.81
CA GLY A 5 -26.36 13.42 17.52
C GLY A 5 -27.08 12.40 16.62
N PHE A 6 -26.85 12.44 15.30
CA PHE A 6 -27.49 11.51 14.36
C PHE A 6 -26.62 10.29 14.07
N GLU A 7 -27.26 9.11 14.05
CA GLU A 7 -26.64 7.88 13.59
C GLU A 7 -26.36 7.95 12.08
N LEU A 8 -25.11 7.73 11.69
CA LEU A 8 -24.69 7.70 10.29
C LEU A 8 -24.57 6.26 9.81
N ILE A 9 -25.42 5.88 8.86
CA ILE A 9 -25.43 4.56 8.26
C ILE A 9 -25.11 4.67 6.76
N LEU A 10 -24.05 4.00 6.32
CA LEU A 10 -23.72 3.93 4.90
C LEU A 10 -24.45 2.73 4.27
N MET A 11 -25.26 3.00 3.24
CA MET A 11 -26.02 1.98 2.53
C MET A 11 -25.25 1.46 1.31
N GLU A 12 -25.40 0.17 0.99
CA GLU A 12 -24.84 -0.39 -0.24
C GLU A 12 -25.49 0.24 -1.49
N THR A 13 -24.69 0.98 -2.26
CA THR A 13 -25.17 1.79 -3.39
C THR A 13 -25.84 0.96 -4.50
N ARG A 14 -25.41 -0.29 -4.71
CA ARG A 14 -26.01 -1.18 -5.72
C ARG A 14 -27.41 -1.62 -5.34
N GLN A 15 -27.63 -1.97 -4.07
CA GLN A 15 -28.94 -2.38 -3.56
C GLN A 15 -29.92 -1.20 -3.58
N VAL A 16 -29.48 -0.03 -3.09
CA VAL A 16 -30.29 1.19 -3.13
C VAL A 16 -30.66 1.54 -4.57
N LYS A 17 -29.71 1.50 -5.49
CA LYS A 17 -29.96 1.75 -6.92
C LYS A 17 -30.94 0.74 -7.51
N ALA A 18 -30.86 -0.55 -7.16
CA ALA A 18 -31.77 -1.57 -7.68
C ALA A 18 -33.23 -1.30 -7.26
N VAL A 19 -33.44 -0.88 -6.01
CA VAL A 19 -34.78 -0.55 -5.51
C VAL A 19 -35.31 0.74 -6.10
N LEU A 20 -34.47 1.79 -6.19
CA LEU A 20 -34.89 3.06 -6.80
C LEU A 20 -35.13 2.93 -8.30
N LYS A 21 -34.43 2.03 -9.01
CA LYS A 21 -34.64 1.77 -10.44
C LYS A 21 -35.99 1.12 -10.74
N ALA A 22 -36.62 0.46 -9.75
CA ALA A 22 -37.98 -0.06 -9.89
C ALA A 22 -39.06 1.03 -9.84
N MET A 23 -38.69 2.30 -9.59
CA MET A 23 -39.62 3.42 -9.58
C MET A 23 -39.85 3.98 -11.00
N PRO A 24 -41.10 4.16 -11.46
CA PRO A 24 -41.40 4.54 -12.84
C PRO A 24 -40.97 5.96 -13.25
N VAL A 25 -40.80 6.87 -12.28
CA VAL A 25 -40.38 8.26 -12.54
C VAL A 25 -39.34 8.67 -11.52
N LYS A 26 -38.20 9.14 -12.01
CA LYS A 26 -37.09 9.63 -11.21
C LYS A 26 -37.26 11.13 -10.94
N THR A 27 -37.43 11.49 -9.68
CA THR A 27 -37.35 12.89 -9.20
C THR A 27 -36.62 12.88 -7.85
N ASP A 28 -35.90 13.95 -7.52
CA ASP A 28 -35.14 14.01 -6.26
C ASP A 28 -36.03 13.80 -5.02
N ARG A 29 -37.28 14.28 -5.07
CA ARG A 29 -38.29 14.04 -4.03
C ARG A 29 -38.64 12.55 -3.90
N ARG A 30 -38.85 11.85 -5.02
CA ARG A 30 -39.19 10.42 -5.01
C ARG A 30 -37.99 9.55 -4.61
N ASP A 31 -36.78 9.95 -5.00
CA ASP A 31 -35.55 9.29 -4.58
C ASP A 31 -35.36 9.41 -3.05
N ALA A 32 -35.56 10.61 -2.49
CA ALA A 32 -35.51 10.83 -1.04
C ALA A 32 -36.58 10.01 -0.29
N GLU A 33 -37.81 9.98 -0.80
CA GLU A 33 -38.88 9.14 -0.23
C GLU A 33 -38.57 7.64 -0.33
N GLY A 34 -37.97 7.20 -1.44
CA GLY A 34 -37.56 5.81 -1.66
C GLY A 34 -36.45 5.38 -0.70
N ILE A 35 -35.43 6.23 -0.50
CA ILE A 35 -34.36 6.00 0.47
C ILE A 35 -34.93 5.98 1.90
N ALA A 36 -35.84 6.89 2.26
CA ALA A 36 -36.48 6.90 3.57
C ALA A 36 -37.32 5.64 3.85
N ARG A 37 -38.01 5.11 2.83
CA ARG A 37 -38.72 3.83 2.92
C ARG A 37 -37.78 2.65 3.11
N LEU A 38 -36.65 2.62 2.38
CA LEU A 38 -35.62 1.59 2.54
C LEU A 38 -35.05 1.56 3.96
N LEU A 39 -34.75 2.73 4.51
CA LEU A 39 -34.27 2.88 5.89
C LEU A 39 -35.31 2.38 6.90
N ARG A 40 -36.59 2.79 6.75
CA ARG A 40 -37.68 2.36 7.65
C ARG A 40 -37.93 0.84 7.63
N MET A 41 -37.78 0.19 6.48
CA MET A 41 -37.98 -1.26 6.36
C MET A 41 -36.75 -2.08 6.76
N GLY A 42 -35.60 -1.45 7.01
CA GLY A 42 -34.33 -2.14 7.22
C GLY A 42 -33.85 -2.92 5.99
N TRP A 43 -34.38 -2.62 4.80
CA TRP A 43 -34.09 -3.32 3.54
C TRP A 43 -32.82 -2.76 2.88
N PHE A 44 -31.78 -2.60 3.67
CA PHE A 44 -30.47 -2.17 3.21
C PHE A 44 -29.39 -2.96 3.93
N ARG A 45 -28.30 -3.22 3.21
CA ARG A 45 -27.10 -3.77 3.81
C ARG A 45 -26.22 -2.61 4.29
N PRO A 46 -25.97 -2.48 5.61
CA PRO A 46 -24.99 -1.52 6.10
C PRO A 46 -23.62 -1.88 5.54
N VAL A 47 -22.99 -0.91 4.89
CA VAL A 47 -21.61 -1.02 4.44
C VAL A 47 -20.75 -0.32 5.47
N HIS A 48 -19.69 -1.00 5.91
CA HIS A 48 -18.74 -0.35 6.79
C HIS A 48 -18.02 0.76 6.00
N CYS A 49 -18.17 2.02 6.45
CA CYS A 49 -17.28 3.09 6.02
C CYS A 49 -15.85 2.61 6.30
N LYS A 50 -14.98 2.65 5.28
CA LYS A 50 -13.55 2.42 5.52
C LYS A 50 -13.12 3.45 6.56
N SER A 51 -12.76 3.01 7.76
CA SER A 51 -12.28 3.90 8.80
C SER A 51 -11.06 4.66 8.28
N VAL A 52 -10.84 5.88 8.78
CA VAL A 52 -9.63 6.66 8.51
C VAL A 52 -8.38 5.81 8.79
N SER A 53 -8.41 5.02 9.88
CA SER A 53 -7.35 4.06 10.22
C SER A 53 -7.11 3.00 9.12
N ALA A 54 -8.15 2.50 8.46
CA ALA A 54 -8.01 1.54 7.35
C ALA A 54 -7.51 2.18 6.06
N GLN A 55 -7.64 3.50 5.90
CA GLN A 55 -7.06 4.26 4.79
C GLN A 55 -5.59 4.57 5.05
N GLU A 56 -5.25 5.02 6.27
CA GLU A 56 -3.87 5.23 6.72
C GLU A 56 -3.03 3.95 6.63
N MET A 57 -3.58 2.83 7.09
CA MET A 57 -2.92 1.53 6.98
C MET A 57 -2.65 1.17 5.52
N ARG A 58 -3.63 1.35 4.64
CA ARG A 58 -3.46 1.09 3.20
C ARG A 58 -2.42 2.00 2.55
N ALA A 59 -2.35 3.27 2.96
CA ALA A 59 -1.34 4.20 2.49
C ALA A 59 0.06 3.71 2.88
N LEU A 60 0.27 3.32 4.14
CA LEU A 60 1.53 2.76 4.63
C LEU A 60 1.91 1.46 3.91
N LEU A 61 0.94 0.56 3.69
CA LEU A 61 1.19 -0.69 2.97
C LEU A 61 1.59 -0.45 1.52
N SER A 62 0.93 0.50 0.86
CA SER A 62 1.22 0.90 -0.51
C SER A 62 2.60 1.55 -0.62
N ALA A 63 2.94 2.44 0.32
CA ALA A 63 4.25 3.09 0.39
C ALA A 63 5.38 2.07 0.56
N ARG A 64 5.24 1.12 1.49
CA ARG A 64 6.23 0.04 1.68
C ARG A 64 6.44 -0.77 0.39
N LYS A 65 5.35 -1.15 -0.28
CA LYS A 65 5.41 -1.90 -1.55
C LYS A 65 6.12 -1.09 -2.64
N ALA A 66 5.85 0.22 -2.73
CA ALA A 66 6.49 1.11 -3.69
C ALA A 66 8.00 1.22 -3.45
N VAL A 67 8.42 1.44 -2.20
CA VAL A 67 9.84 1.50 -1.81
C VAL A 67 10.55 0.18 -2.07
N GLN A 68 9.93 -0.95 -1.72
CA GLN A 68 10.48 -2.28 -1.99
C GLN A 68 10.67 -2.51 -3.50
N LYS A 69 9.69 -2.12 -4.32
CA LYS A 69 9.80 -2.22 -5.78
C LYS A 69 10.95 -1.35 -6.31
N ALA A 70 11.02 -0.08 -5.89
CA ALA A 70 12.10 0.81 -6.29
C ALA A 70 13.48 0.25 -5.93
N LEU A 71 13.63 -0.37 -4.74
CA LEU A 71 14.87 -1.02 -4.33
C LEU A 71 15.27 -2.17 -5.27
N LEU A 72 14.31 -3.02 -5.65
CA LEU A 72 14.56 -4.10 -6.60
C LEU A 72 14.92 -3.57 -7.98
N ASP A 73 14.21 -2.54 -8.45
CA ASP A 73 14.42 -1.96 -9.77
C ASP A 73 15.84 -1.38 -9.90
N ILE A 74 16.35 -0.67 -8.88
CA ILE A 74 17.73 -0.14 -8.90
C ILE A 74 18.79 -1.25 -8.80
N GLU A 75 18.56 -2.31 -8.01
CA GLU A 75 19.50 -3.43 -7.89
C GLU A 75 19.59 -4.21 -9.21
N GLN A 76 18.46 -4.35 -9.91
CA GLN A 76 18.38 -5.01 -11.22
C GLN A 76 18.97 -4.15 -12.33
N SER A 77 18.73 -2.84 -12.32
CA SER A 77 19.36 -1.89 -13.24
C SER A 77 20.89 -1.95 -13.13
N LEU A 78 21.43 -1.90 -11.91
CA LEU A 78 22.86 -2.01 -11.67
C LEU A 78 23.43 -3.34 -12.15
N ARG A 79 22.73 -4.45 -11.90
CA ARG A 79 23.12 -5.77 -12.42
C ARG A 79 23.14 -5.78 -13.96
N GLY A 80 22.19 -5.12 -14.61
CA GLY A 80 22.14 -4.97 -16.07
C GLY A 80 23.35 -4.19 -16.60
N VAL A 81 23.66 -3.05 -15.98
CA VAL A 81 24.85 -2.26 -16.33
C VAL A 81 26.12 -3.10 -16.21
N LEU A 82 26.35 -3.75 -15.06
CA LEU A 82 27.53 -4.60 -14.85
C LEU A 82 27.65 -5.70 -15.92
N ARG A 83 26.52 -6.30 -16.33
CA ARG A 83 26.50 -7.36 -17.33
C ARG A 83 26.90 -6.88 -18.72
N ASN A 84 26.63 -5.62 -19.08
CA ASN A 84 27.07 -5.02 -20.35
C ASN A 84 28.60 -4.90 -20.43
N PHE A 85 29.28 -4.81 -19.28
CA PHE A 85 30.74 -4.81 -19.18
C PHE A 85 31.33 -6.20 -18.90
N GLY A 86 30.52 -7.27 -19.02
CA GLY A 86 30.95 -8.64 -18.75
C GLY A 86 31.12 -8.99 -17.26
N LEU A 87 30.83 -8.06 -16.34
CA LEU A 87 30.97 -8.25 -14.91
C LEU A 87 29.75 -8.98 -14.33
N LYS A 88 29.99 -10.11 -13.67
CA LYS A 88 28.93 -10.92 -13.04
C LYS A 88 28.97 -10.77 -11.52
N LEU A 89 27.89 -10.26 -10.95
CA LEU A 89 27.75 -10.10 -9.50
C LEU A 89 27.69 -11.44 -8.74
N GLY A 90 27.06 -12.46 -9.33
CA GLY A 90 26.85 -13.76 -8.68
C GLY A 90 25.85 -13.72 -7.51
N PRO A 91 25.71 -14.83 -6.75
CA PRO A 91 24.97 -14.86 -5.50
C PRO A 91 25.76 -14.10 -4.43
N VAL A 92 25.18 -13.03 -3.89
CA VAL A 92 25.83 -12.19 -2.87
C VAL A 92 24.85 -11.93 -1.73
N SER A 93 25.32 -12.04 -0.49
CA SER A 93 24.50 -11.69 0.67
C SER A 93 24.20 -10.19 0.70
N LYS A 94 23.09 -9.80 1.33
CA LYS A 94 22.69 -8.39 1.45
C LYS A 94 23.79 -7.50 2.07
N ILE A 95 24.58 -8.07 2.98
CA ILE A 95 25.67 -7.39 3.70
C ILE A 95 26.87 -7.17 2.78
N ARG A 96 27.25 -8.18 1.98
CA ARG A 96 28.42 -8.10 1.09
C ARG A 96 28.13 -7.45 -0.25
N TYR A 97 26.86 -7.17 -0.56
CA TYR A 97 26.41 -6.64 -1.84
C TYR A 97 27.18 -5.38 -2.26
N GLU A 98 27.30 -4.41 -1.36
CA GLU A 98 27.93 -3.14 -1.65
C GLU A 98 29.45 -3.27 -1.83
N ALA A 99 30.14 -3.97 -0.93
CA ALA A 99 31.57 -4.24 -1.04
C ALA A 99 31.89 -4.96 -2.36
N ARG A 100 31.14 -6.01 -2.68
CA ARG A 100 31.34 -6.79 -3.91
C ARG A 100 31.16 -5.95 -5.18
N ILE A 101 30.23 -5.01 -5.18
CA ILE A 101 30.03 -4.13 -6.33
C ILE A 101 31.21 -3.19 -6.49
N ARG A 102 31.70 -2.59 -5.40
CA ARG A 102 32.89 -1.73 -5.43
C ARG A 102 34.11 -2.50 -5.95
N ASP A 103 34.30 -3.75 -5.53
CA ASP A 103 35.39 -4.60 -6.03
C ASP A 103 35.26 -4.88 -7.53
N LEU A 104 34.03 -5.08 -8.03
CA LEU A 104 33.80 -5.41 -9.45
C LEU A 104 34.02 -4.22 -10.38
N VAL A 105 33.72 -3.00 -9.91
CA VAL A 105 33.85 -1.79 -10.74
C VAL A 105 35.22 -1.10 -10.60
N ALA A 106 36.04 -1.57 -9.67
CA ALA A 106 37.36 -1.04 -9.41
C ALA A 106 38.21 -0.95 -10.70
N GLY A 107 38.77 0.22 -10.96
CA GLY A 107 39.61 0.47 -12.13
C GLY A 107 38.85 1.01 -13.35
N ASN A 108 37.53 1.19 -13.27
CA ASN A 108 36.73 1.89 -14.27
C ASN A 108 35.99 3.07 -13.62
N SER A 109 36.55 4.28 -13.79
CA SER A 109 36.04 5.50 -13.15
C SER A 109 34.58 5.82 -13.48
N ALA A 110 34.12 5.53 -14.69
CA ALA A 110 32.73 5.72 -15.09
C ALA A 110 31.79 4.77 -14.36
N LEU A 111 32.17 3.48 -14.25
CA LEU A 111 31.39 2.48 -13.52
C LEU A 111 31.41 2.71 -12.01
N GLU A 112 32.53 3.15 -11.46
CA GLU A 112 32.66 3.54 -10.05
C GLU A 112 31.69 4.67 -9.71
N ALA A 113 31.67 5.73 -10.52
CA ALA A 113 30.77 6.87 -10.32
C ALA A 113 29.29 6.46 -10.41
N ALA A 114 28.92 5.68 -11.45
CA ALA A 114 27.56 5.21 -11.64
C ALA A 114 27.10 4.28 -10.50
N SER A 115 27.95 3.33 -10.11
CA SER A 115 27.65 2.37 -9.05
C SER A 115 27.56 3.05 -7.69
N ALA A 116 28.44 4.01 -7.39
CA ALA A 116 28.40 4.78 -6.16
C ALA A 116 27.08 5.57 -6.01
N ALA A 117 26.56 6.16 -7.09
CA ALA A 117 25.27 6.83 -7.08
C ALA A 117 24.11 5.87 -6.75
N ILE A 118 24.09 4.70 -7.38
CA ILE A 118 23.05 3.69 -7.14
C ILE A 118 23.15 3.12 -5.72
N LEU A 119 24.36 2.87 -5.22
CA LEU A 119 24.58 2.36 -3.86
C LEU A 119 24.09 3.34 -2.79
N ARG A 120 24.29 4.66 -2.97
CA ARG A 120 23.71 5.68 -2.09
C ARG A 120 22.18 5.66 -2.10
N ALA A 121 21.57 5.62 -3.27
CA ALA A 121 20.11 5.53 -3.39
C ALA A 121 19.57 4.25 -2.72
N ARG A 122 20.28 3.13 -2.90
CA ARG A 122 19.97 1.85 -2.25
C ARG A 122 20.02 1.94 -0.73
N ALA A 123 21.03 2.59 -0.17
CA ALA A 123 21.15 2.76 1.29
C ALA A 123 19.94 3.51 1.87
N VAL A 124 19.54 4.62 1.22
CA VAL A 124 18.37 5.40 1.63
C VAL A 124 17.10 4.56 1.55
N LEU A 125 16.83 3.92 0.40
CA LEU A 125 15.64 3.09 0.21
C LEU A 125 15.55 1.94 1.23
N ARG A 126 16.68 1.31 1.59
CA ARG A 126 16.71 0.27 2.63
C ARG A 126 16.38 0.82 4.01
N SER A 127 16.88 2.01 4.34
CA SER A 127 16.60 2.64 5.63
C SER A 127 15.11 3.00 5.76
N GLU A 128 14.53 3.57 4.70
CA GLU A 128 13.11 3.93 4.62
C GLU A 128 12.21 2.70 4.65
N LEU A 129 12.57 1.64 3.92
CA LEU A 129 11.85 0.37 3.96
C LEU A 129 11.81 -0.20 5.38
N SER A 130 12.95 -0.18 6.09
CA SER A 130 13.05 -0.65 7.47
C SER A 130 12.26 0.23 8.45
N ALA A 131 12.15 1.54 8.19
CA ALA A 131 11.33 2.45 8.99
C ALA A 131 9.83 2.17 8.77
N LEU A 132 9.40 1.98 7.51
CA LEU A 132 8.02 1.63 7.16
C LEU A 132 7.62 0.27 7.72
N GLU A 133 8.50 -0.73 7.66
CA GLU A 133 8.26 -2.06 8.26
C GLU A 133 8.05 -1.96 9.77
N ARG A 134 8.90 -1.21 10.48
CA ARG A 134 8.71 -0.97 11.93
C ARG A 134 7.38 -0.28 12.21
N ARG A 135 7.00 0.73 11.43
CA ARG A 135 5.73 1.44 11.60
C ARG A 135 4.53 0.53 11.38
N VAL A 136 4.57 -0.31 10.34
CA VAL A 136 3.54 -1.32 10.06
C VAL A 136 3.43 -2.32 11.19
N LEU A 137 4.55 -2.81 11.73
CA LEU A 137 4.56 -3.75 12.85
C LEU A 137 3.98 -3.15 14.13
N THR A 138 4.32 -1.89 14.46
CA THR A 138 3.74 -1.20 15.61
C THR A 138 2.22 -1.10 15.48
N LEU A 139 1.71 -0.71 14.30
CA LEU A 139 0.27 -0.61 14.06
C LEU A 139 -0.42 -1.99 14.12
N ALA A 140 0.18 -3.02 13.53
CA ALA A 140 -0.36 -4.38 13.57
C ALA A 140 -0.44 -4.95 15.00
N ARG A 141 0.51 -4.59 15.87
CA ARG A 141 0.50 -5.00 17.29
C ARG A 141 -0.65 -4.40 18.08
N HIS A 142 -1.20 -3.26 17.66
CA HIS A 142 -2.32 -2.57 18.34
C HIS A 142 -3.70 -2.93 17.76
N ASP A 143 -3.75 -3.66 16.64
CA ASP A 143 -5.00 -4.06 15.99
C ASP A 143 -5.47 -5.46 16.47
N ASP A 144 -6.62 -5.51 17.13
CA ASP A 144 -7.25 -6.74 17.63
C ASP A 144 -7.63 -7.74 16.54
N ALA A 145 -7.88 -7.30 15.30
CA ALA A 145 -8.12 -8.20 14.18
C ALA A 145 -6.79 -8.82 13.69
N CYS A 146 -5.70 -8.06 13.66
CA CYS A 146 -4.37 -8.61 13.34
C CYS A 146 -3.86 -9.57 14.42
N ARG A 147 -4.04 -9.25 15.71
CA ARG A 147 -3.67 -10.15 16.81
C ARG A 147 -4.39 -11.50 16.73
N ARG A 148 -5.70 -11.49 16.47
CA ARG A 148 -6.51 -12.73 16.35
C ARG A 148 -6.11 -13.58 15.15
N HIS A 149 -5.71 -12.97 14.03
CA HIS A 149 -5.24 -13.71 12.86
C HIS A 149 -3.77 -14.19 12.96
N CYS A 150 -2.93 -13.56 13.78
CA CYS A 150 -1.55 -14.01 14.02
C CYS A 150 -1.41 -15.08 15.13
N GLN A 151 -2.47 -15.41 15.87
CA GLN A 151 -2.46 -16.47 16.90
C GLN A 151 -2.88 -17.86 16.38
N VAL A 152 -3.19 -17.97 15.08
CA VAL A 152 -3.46 -19.25 14.42
C VAL A 152 -2.39 -19.47 13.35
N GLY A 153 -1.22 -19.96 13.77
CA GLY A 153 -0.08 -20.26 12.90
C GLY A 153 1.07 -20.84 13.69
#